data_AF-A0A4D6ME74-F1
#
_entry.id   AF-A0A4D6ME74-F1
#
_cell.length_a   1.000
_cell.length_b   1.000
_cell.length_c   1.000
_cell.angle_alpha   90.00
_cell.angle_beta   90.00
_cell.angle_gamma   90.00
#
_symmetry.space_group_name_H-M   'P 1'
#
loop_
_entity.id
_entity.type
_entity.pdbx_description
1 polymer ?
#
loop_
_entity_poly.entity_id
_entity_poly.type
_entity_poly.pdbx_seq_one_letter_code
_entity_poly.pdbx_strand_id
1 'polypeptide(L)'
;MKSPNVKELVENPQFLQSGLKGSRVSAMEDFANSFCGWSWEENKLFELALAVVDEQHPERWEVVAAMVGGEKSAGDVRQHYVILLQDLLVIESGKLDHKLGEVMPVVLVESKE
;
A
#
# COMPACT_ATOMS: atom_id res chain seq x y z
N MET A 1 11.06 25.80 5.89
CA MET A 1 11.52 24.68 5.05
C MET A 1 10.35 24.33 4.14
N LYS A 2 10.51 24.40 2.81
CA LYS A 2 9.41 24.08 1.88
C LYS A 2 9.23 22.56 1.85
N SER A 3 8.01 22.09 2.07
CA SER A 3 7.67 20.67 1.90
C SER A 3 7.92 20.26 0.44
N PRO A 4 8.66 19.18 0.18
CA PRO A 4 8.94 18.73 -1.19
C PRO A 4 7.65 18.29 -1.90
N ASN A 5 7.61 18.53 -3.21
CA ASN A 5 6.45 18.26 -4.06
C ASN A 5 6.25 16.74 -4.21
N VAL A 6 4.99 16.31 -4.35
CA VAL A 6 4.59 14.89 -4.48
C VAL A 6 5.32 14.18 -5.62
N LYS A 7 5.68 14.91 -6.69
CA LYS A 7 6.46 14.38 -7.82
C LYS A 7 7.92 14.10 -7.48
N GLU A 8 8.51 14.83 -6.53
CA GLU A 8 9.93 14.76 -6.17
C GLU A 8 10.24 13.58 -5.24
N LEU A 9 9.22 13.05 -4.55
CA LEU A 9 9.34 11.92 -3.62
C LEU A 9 9.30 10.56 -4.32
N VAL A 10 8.67 10.49 -5.50
CA VAL A 10 8.61 9.27 -6.32
C VAL A 10 9.93 9.02 -7.04
N GLU A 11 10.72 10.07 -7.32
CA GLU A 11 11.96 9.98 -8.09
C GLU A 11 13.25 9.91 -7.26
N ASN A 12 13.19 9.99 -5.92
CA ASN A 12 14.38 10.02 -5.08
C ASN A 12 14.61 8.71 -4.27
N PRO A 13 15.48 7.80 -4.75
CA PRO A 13 15.71 6.49 -4.12
C PRO A 13 16.50 6.53 -2.80
N GLN A 14 16.84 7.70 -2.25
CA GLN A 14 17.65 7.83 -1.04
C GLN A 14 16.91 7.49 0.27
N PHE A 15 15.59 7.31 0.27
CA PHE A 15 14.82 7.09 1.50
C PHE A 15 14.64 5.61 1.89
N LEU A 16 15.17 4.67 1.11
CA LEU A 16 15.04 3.24 1.36
C LEU A 16 16.35 2.64 1.88
N GLN A 17 16.67 2.81 3.17
CA GLN A 17 17.47 1.83 3.94
C GLN A 17 17.65 2.21 5.42
N SER A 18 17.01 1.44 6.32
CA SER A 18 17.54 0.94 7.61
C SER A 18 16.40 0.25 8.37
N GLY A 19 16.54 -0.85 9.11
CA GLY A 19 17.68 -1.70 9.45
C GLY A 19 17.20 -3.00 10.13
N LEU A 20 18.09 -3.99 10.18
CA LEU A 20 17.91 -5.29 10.85
C LEU A 20 17.79 -5.18 12.39
N LYS A 21 16.90 -5.97 13.01
CA LYS A 21 17.09 -6.59 14.36
C LYS A 21 16.33 -7.93 14.47
N GLY A 22 17.04 -9.00 14.90
CA GLY A 22 16.45 -10.28 15.36
C GLY A 22 16.12 -10.23 16.87
N SER A 23 15.59 -11.26 17.57
CA SER A 23 15.29 -12.67 17.27
C SER A 23 14.42 -13.28 18.40
N ARG A 24 13.60 -14.29 18.04
CA ARG A 24 13.08 -15.46 18.80
C ARG A 24 11.66 -15.41 19.40
N VAL A 25 10.82 -16.25 18.78
CA VAL A 25 9.49 -16.79 19.14
C VAL A 25 8.22 -16.06 18.67
N SER A 26 8.18 -15.61 17.40
CA SER A 26 6.95 -15.54 16.58
C SER A 26 7.27 -15.49 15.06
N ALA A 27 8.27 -16.27 14.65
CA ALA A 27 8.98 -16.05 13.37
C ALA A 27 8.22 -16.46 12.09
N MET A 28 6.97 -16.94 12.17
CA MET A 28 6.16 -17.22 10.98
C MET A 28 5.04 -16.21 10.78
N GLU A 29 4.53 -15.60 11.86
CA GLU A 29 3.54 -14.51 11.79
C GLU A 29 4.25 -13.17 11.56
N ASP A 30 5.31 -12.89 12.32
CA ASP A 30 6.10 -11.66 12.14
C ASP A 30 6.82 -11.61 10.80
N PHE A 31 7.18 -12.77 10.22
CA PHE A 31 7.87 -12.83 8.92
C PHE A 31 6.91 -12.47 7.79
N ALA A 32 5.70 -13.03 7.77
CA ALA A 32 4.66 -12.60 6.84
C ALA A 32 4.29 -11.12 7.05
N ASN A 33 4.26 -10.65 8.30
CA ASN A 33 4.03 -9.24 8.65
C ASN A 33 5.23 -8.31 8.41
N SER A 34 6.42 -8.85 8.13
CA SER A 34 7.62 -8.07 7.74
C SER A 34 7.91 -8.12 6.24
N PHE A 35 7.29 -9.03 5.48
CA PHE A 35 7.16 -8.91 4.02
C PHE A 35 5.95 -8.06 3.61
N CYS A 36 4.89 -8.05 4.42
CA CYS A 36 3.70 -7.21 4.29
C CYS A 36 3.67 -6.25 5.49
N GLY A 37 4.37 -5.11 5.40
CA GLY A 37 4.60 -4.18 6.52
C GLY A 37 3.34 -3.55 7.16
N TRP A 38 2.15 -3.94 6.69
CA TRP A 38 0.84 -3.52 7.15
C TRP A 38 -0.09 -4.73 7.25
N SER A 39 -0.59 -5.01 8.45
CA SER A 39 -1.69 -5.95 8.66
C SER A 39 -3.00 -5.40 8.11
N TRP A 40 -3.99 -6.28 7.93
CA TRP A 40 -5.31 -5.88 7.47
C TRP A 40 -6.00 -4.89 8.43
N GLU A 41 -5.84 -5.09 9.74
CA GLU A 41 -6.43 -4.21 10.75
C GLU A 41 -5.78 -2.82 10.74
N GLU A 42 -4.45 -2.76 10.65
CA GLU A 42 -3.72 -1.49 10.51
C GLU A 42 -4.12 -0.76 9.23
N ASN A 43 -4.24 -1.46 8.09
CA ASN A 43 -4.66 -0.86 6.83
C ASN A 43 -6.09 -0.30 6.92
N LYS A 44 -7.00 -1.02 7.56
CA LYS A 44 -8.37 -0.56 7.78
C LYS A 44 -8.41 0.70 8.65
N LEU A 45 -7.65 0.73 9.74
CA LEU A 45 -7.56 1.92 10.60
C LEU A 45 -6.92 3.09 9.85
N PHE A 46 -5.93 2.82 9.02
CA PHE A 46 -5.29 3.82 8.16
C PHE A 46 -6.28 4.47 7.20
N GLU A 47 -7.07 3.68 6.47
CA GLU A 47 -8.10 4.21 5.56
C GLU A 47 -9.16 5.04 6.29
N LEU A 48 -9.62 4.57 7.45
CA LEU A 48 -10.56 5.33 8.29
C LEU A 48 -9.94 6.64 8.79
N ALA A 49 -8.68 6.62 9.21
CA ALA A 49 -7.97 7.81 9.67
C ALA A 49 -7.79 8.82 8.53
N LEU A 50 -7.50 8.37 7.29
CA LEU A 50 -7.42 9.26 6.13
C LEU A 50 -8.76 9.95 5.81
N ALA A 51 -9.89 9.31 6.11
CA ALA A 51 -11.22 9.87 5.92
C ALA A 51 -11.62 10.89 7.00
N VAL A 52 -11.07 10.75 8.21
CA VAL A 52 -11.35 11.65 9.35
C VAL A 52 -10.42 12.86 9.34
N VAL A 53 -9.13 12.64 9.08
CA VAL A 53 -8.14 13.72 9.08
C VAL A 53 -8.23 14.47 7.76
N ASP A 54 -8.18 15.80 7.80
CA ASP A 54 -8.23 16.67 6.62
C ASP A 54 -6.90 16.67 5.84
N GLU A 55 -6.95 16.77 4.51
CA GLU A 55 -5.75 16.70 3.64
C GLU A 55 -4.78 17.86 3.86
N GLN A 56 -5.30 19.02 4.27
CA GLN A 56 -4.53 20.23 4.50
C GLN A 56 -4.06 20.35 5.96
N HIS A 57 -4.32 19.33 6.78
CA HIS A 57 -3.88 19.30 8.17
C HIS A 57 -2.32 19.28 8.24
N PRO A 58 -1.69 20.24 8.93
CA PRO A 58 -0.22 20.40 8.91
C PRO A 58 0.52 19.18 9.50
N GLU A 59 -0.10 18.50 10.47
CA GLU A 59 0.44 17.32 11.14
C GLU A 59 -0.34 16.05 10.76
N ARG A 60 -0.92 16.00 9.54
CA ARG A 60 -1.79 14.91 9.08
C ARG A 60 -1.22 13.52 9.40
N TRP A 61 0.05 13.29 9.06
CA TRP A 61 0.68 11.98 9.20
C TRP A 61 0.94 11.57 10.65
N GLU A 62 1.24 12.52 11.52
CA GLU A 62 1.40 12.28 12.96
C GLU A 62 0.05 11.88 13.59
N VAL A 63 -1.02 12.59 13.22
CA VAL A 63 -2.38 12.27 13.69
C VAL A 63 -2.84 10.91 13.18
N VAL A 64 -2.62 10.61 11.90
CA VAL A 64 -2.98 9.31 11.32
C VAL A 64 -2.17 8.18 11.98
N ALA A 65 -0.87 8.36 12.20
CA ALA A 65 -0.04 7.39 12.92
C ALA A 65 -0.59 7.08 14.33
N ALA A 66 -0.99 8.12 15.07
CA ALA A 66 -1.61 7.97 16.37
C ALA A 66 -2.95 7.20 16.30
N MET A 67 -3.76 7.44 15.27
CA MET A 67 -5.05 6.74 15.07
C MET A 67 -4.89 5.27 14.65
N VAL A 68 -3.77 4.92 14.00
CA VAL A 68 -3.43 3.54 13.59
C VAL A 68 -2.84 2.72 14.74
N GLY A 69 -2.74 3.30 15.95
CA GLY A 69 -2.24 2.61 17.15
C GLY A 69 -0.82 3.04 17.58
N GLY A 70 -0.20 3.97 16.85
CA GLY A 70 1.08 4.58 17.22
C GLY A 70 2.33 3.71 17.01
N GLU A 71 2.17 2.48 16.52
CA GLU A 71 3.30 1.59 16.20
C GLU A 71 3.99 1.98 14.89
N LYS A 72 3.25 2.57 13.95
CA LYS A 72 3.78 3.12 12.69
C LYS A 72 4.23 4.55 12.90
N SER A 73 5.39 4.91 12.35
CA SER A 73 5.82 6.31 12.33
C SER A 73 5.04 7.11 11.29
N ALA A 74 5.02 8.44 11.41
CA ALA A 74 4.48 9.32 10.37
C ALA A 74 5.15 9.09 9.00
N GLY A 75 6.42 8.67 8.99
CA GLY A 75 7.14 8.27 7.78
C GLY A 75 6.55 7.01 7.14
N ASP A 76 6.28 5.97 7.94
CA ASP A 76 5.70 4.70 7.46
C ASP A 76 4.30 4.91 6.91
N VAL A 77 3.48 5.70 7.61
CA VAL A 77 2.13 6.08 7.17
C VAL A 77 2.18 6.83 5.83
N ARG A 78 3.10 7.78 5.71
CA ARG A 78 3.27 8.54 4.46
C ARG A 78 3.74 7.64 3.32
N GLN A 79 4.65 6.72 3.58
CA GLN A 79 5.11 5.76 2.57
C GLN A 79 3.96 4.87 2.10
N HIS A 80 3.14 4.37 3.03
CA HIS A 80 1.96 3.57 2.72
C HIS A 80 0.93 4.34 1.88
N TYR A 81 0.73 5.62 2.19
CA TYR A 81 -0.11 6.50 1.39
C TYR A 81 0.39 6.67 -0.06
N VAL A 82 1.70 6.78 -0.27
CA VAL A 82 2.27 6.85 -1.62
C VAL A 82 2.02 5.56 -2.41
N ILE A 83 2.12 4.40 -1.75
CA ILE A 83 1.81 3.09 -2.36
C ILE A 83 0.32 3.06 -2.75
N LEU A 84 -0.59 3.46 -1.86
CA LEU A 84 -2.02 3.54 -2.14
C LEU A 84 -2.31 4.42 -3.37
N LEU A 85 -1.68 5.60 -3.47
CA LEU A 85 -1.84 6.48 -4.64
C LEU A 85 -1.32 5.81 -5.92
N GLN A 86 -0.20 5.09 -5.86
CA GLN A 86 0.35 4.37 -6.99
C GLN A 86 -0.59 3.27 -7.48
N ASP A 87 -1.23 2.55 -6.56
CA ASP A 87 -2.22 1.51 -6.88
C ASP A 87 -3.47 2.11 -7.53
N LEU A 88 -3.99 3.22 -6.98
CA LEU A 88 -5.11 3.95 -7.56
C LEU A 88 -4.81 4.40 -8.99
N LEU A 89 -3.62 4.97 -9.22
CA LEU A 89 -3.18 5.36 -10.56
C LEU A 89 -3.10 4.18 -11.54
N VAL A 90 -2.66 3.01 -11.07
CA VAL A 90 -2.59 1.80 -11.89
C VAL A 90 -3.99 1.31 -12.24
N ILE A 91 -4.91 1.27 -11.27
CA ILE A 91 -6.31 0.87 -11.47
C ILE A 91 -7.00 1.84 -12.44
N GLU A 92 -6.91 3.15 -12.21
CA GLU A 92 -7.50 4.19 -13.06
C GLU A 92 -6.93 4.21 -14.48
N SER A 93 -5.67 3.78 -14.64
CA SER A 93 -5.05 3.70 -15.97
C SER A 93 -5.63 2.59 -16.86
N GLY A 94 -6.47 1.69 -16.33
CA GLY A 94 -7.04 0.57 -17.08
C GLY A 94 -6.00 -0.45 -17.55
N LYS A 95 -4.76 -0.39 -17.06
CA LYS A 95 -3.69 -1.34 -17.43
C LYS A 95 -3.92 -2.74 -16.86
N LEU A 96 -4.69 -2.83 -15.78
CA LEU A 96 -5.12 -4.08 -15.17
C LEU A 96 -6.52 -4.52 -15.60
N ASP A 97 -7.20 -3.77 -16.51
CA ASP A 97 -8.36 -4.31 -17.22
C ASP A 97 -7.85 -5.41 -18.13
N HIS A 98 -7.74 -6.61 -17.57
CA HIS A 98 -7.66 -7.83 -18.35
C HIS A 98 -8.85 -7.80 -19.28
N LYS A 99 -8.57 -7.54 -20.56
CA LYS A 99 -9.56 -7.65 -21.63
C LYS A 99 -10.06 -9.08 -21.61
N LEU A 100 -11.15 -9.33 -20.90
CA LEU A 100 -12.08 -10.45 -21.10
C LEU A 100 -12.71 -10.27 -22.49
N GLY A 101 -11.88 -10.37 -23.52
CA GLY A 101 -12.17 -10.00 -24.90
C GLY A 101 -11.42 -10.85 -25.91
N GLU A 102 -10.70 -11.88 -25.49
CA GLU A 102 -10.43 -13.04 -26.34
C GLU A 102 -11.08 -14.25 -25.68
N VAL A 103 -12.35 -14.45 -26.05
CA VAL A 103 -12.98 -15.75 -25.97
C VAL A 103 -12.11 -16.66 -26.83
N MET A 104 -11.20 -17.41 -26.20
CA MET A 104 -10.61 -18.57 -26.84
C MET A 104 -11.80 -19.41 -27.32
N PRO A 105 -11.92 -19.72 -28.63
CA PRO A 105 -13.04 -20.52 -29.10
C PRO A 105 -12.96 -21.86 -28.37
N VAL A 106 -13.89 -22.08 -27.44
CA VAL A 106 -14.13 -23.40 -26.85
C VAL A 106 -14.39 -24.29 -28.03
N VAL A 107 -13.41 -25.14 -28.36
CA VAL A 107 -13.53 -26.14 -29.40
C VAL A 107 -14.67 -27.04 -28.93
N LEU A 108 -15.84 -26.85 -29.53
CA LEU A 108 -16.98 -27.75 -29.40
C LEU A 108 -16.56 -29.05 -30.08
N VAL A 109 -15.94 -29.96 -29.33
CA VAL A 109 -15.70 -31.31 -29.83
C VAL A 109 -17.05 -32.03 -29.76
N GLU A 110 -17.80 -31.97 -30.85
CA GLU A 110 -18.94 -32.86 -31.05
C GLU A 110 -18.46 -34.29 -30.85
N SER A 111 -18.99 -34.95 -29.82
CA SER A 111 -18.81 -36.38 -29.61
C SER A 111 -19.60 -37.08 -30.71
N LYS A 112 -18.90 -37.58 -31.72
CA LYS A 112 -19.48 -38.49 -32.71
C LYS A 112 -19.55 -39.89 -32.11
N GLU A 113 -20.73 -40.48 -32.24
CA GLU A 113 -21.22 -41.79 -31.79
C GLU A 113 -20.20 -42.94 -31.77
#